data_AF-A0A2T6DQJ6-F1
#
_entry.id   AF-A0A2T6DQJ6-F1
#
_cell.length_a   1.000
_cell.length_b   1.000
_cell.length_c   1.000
_cell.angle_alpha   90.00
_cell.angle_beta   90.00
_cell.angle_gamma   90.00
#
_symmetry.space_group_name_H-M   'P 1'
#
loop_
_entity.id
_entity.type
_entity.pdbx_description
1 polymer ?
#
loop_
_entity_poly.entity_id
_entity_poly.type
_entity_poly.pdbx_seq_one_letter_code
_entity_poly.pdbx_strand_id
1 'polypeptide(L)'
;MLGPIGDALQLAWGLLYWNFRKTVFRARRDRVPCPCQTPSDSGRAWETGCEPSILLRKPARFRRVCPLLRQDAQGRWRCSVDTADVRPFWGRAAVIAAATALAVFVLGSLGAWGLLRQRGYPLGYVDVAWPGRWSEFHLAQSRVFAQRAQRALDRGDVPDAIMSLAVSFRLDPSNYALGRVLAQLTQFGQPGLADQTYSQLLQLHPDRAAETLAAWNEALLWRADFAAVETVSREGLLRDPGHTTAWLHSLIFAVRRSPNDALLRELAAGKKLDVRSVAELELRTHETPEAARAALLELPPIGASPYLEYYRPRRLLELGYPEDALALLEHSRLPMRDRIALRLDALTLLDRTSAVETEIGAILSAQSDVTTVELLSAYLVRHPNSGLLAGLFAAVSAHPLPTDAGGYRAWAGLLCAAAASGDFGRFREAGAEMKRISGTEFRALKQVEAFFRGEGASSRIESYLPAMQPLPSEVTLALLERYYQPRPPASVAKQP
;
A
#
# COMPACT_ATOMS: atom_id res chain seq x y z
N MET A 1 -14.41 -12.06 -57.25
CA MET A 1 -15.55 -11.55 -56.44
C MET A 1 -15.00 -10.83 -55.21
N LEU A 2 -14.60 -9.56 -55.30
CA LEU A 2 -14.11 -8.78 -54.13
C LEU A 2 -15.19 -7.88 -53.49
N GLY A 3 -16.45 -8.01 -53.95
CA GLY A 3 -17.60 -7.34 -53.34
C GLY A 3 -17.49 -5.80 -53.26
N PRO A 4 -18.30 -5.15 -52.41
CA PRO A 4 -18.26 -3.70 -52.19
C PRO A 4 -16.94 -3.19 -51.58
N ILE A 5 -16.15 -4.06 -50.94
CA ILE A 5 -14.86 -3.71 -50.31
C ILE A 5 -13.77 -3.50 -51.37
N GLY A 6 -13.69 -4.38 -52.37
CA GLY A 6 -12.77 -4.22 -53.49
C GLY A 6 -13.01 -2.93 -54.28
N ASP A 7 -14.28 -2.58 -54.50
CA ASP A 7 -14.68 -1.32 -55.15
C ASP A 7 -14.23 -0.09 -54.35
N ALA A 8 -14.28 -0.15 -53.01
CA ALA A 8 -13.85 0.94 -52.14
C ALA A 8 -12.32 1.13 -52.16
N LEU A 9 -11.56 0.03 -52.11
CA LEU A 9 -10.10 0.06 -52.20
C LEU A 9 -9.63 0.56 -53.58
N GLN A 10 -10.29 0.14 -54.66
CA GLN A 10 -9.98 0.61 -56.00
C GLN A 10 -10.27 2.11 -56.17
N LEU A 11 -11.32 2.63 -55.53
CA LEU A 11 -11.62 4.07 -55.51
C LEU A 11 -10.61 4.86 -54.66
N ALA A 12 -10.21 4.35 -53.49
CA ALA A 12 -9.21 4.97 -52.63
C ALA A 12 -7.83 5.02 -53.32
N TRP A 13 -7.40 3.90 -53.91
CA TRP A 13 -6.19 3.84 -54.73
C TRP A 13 -6.28 4.76 -55.94
N GLY A 14 -7.43 4.78 -56.63
CA GLY A 14 -7.69 5.66 -57.76
C GLY A 14 -7.59 7.15 -57.39
N LEU A 15 -8.04 7.55 -56.19
CA LEU A 15 -7.88 8.92 -55.70
C LEU A 15 -6.42 9.31 -55.56
N LEU A 16 -5.55 8.45 -55.02
CA LEU A 16 -4.13 8.78 -54.87
C LEU A 16 -3.38 8.70 -56.20
N TYR A 17 -3.53 7.57 -56.91
CA TYR A 17 -2.80 7.28 -58.14
C TYR A 17 -3.10 8.31 -59.25
N TRP A 18 -4.39 8.57 -59.53
CA TRP A 18 -4.74 9.46 -60.64
C TRP A 18 -4.44 10.93 -60.33
N ASN A 19 -4.60 11.37 -59.08
CA ASN A 19 -4.21 12.74 -58.70
C ASN A 19 -2.69 12.92 -58.74
N PHE A 20 -1.91 11.93 -58.32
CA PHE A 20 -0.46 11.96 -58.45
C PHE A 20 -0.03 12.02 -59.93
N ARG A 21 -0.55 11.13 -60.78
CA ARG A 21 -0.24 11.12 -62.23
C ARG A 21 -0.60 12.44 -62.91
N LYS A 22 -1.76 13.04 -62.58
CA LYS A 22 -2.16 14.36 -63.10
C LYS A 22 -1.27 15.50 -62.58
N THR A 23 -0.79 15.41 -61.34
CA THR A 23 0.17 16.36 -60.78
C THR A 23 1.49 16.31 -61.55
N VAL A 24 2.00 15.09 -61.84
CA VAL A 24 3.21 14.89 -62.65
C VAL A 24 3.02 15.40 -64.07
N PHE A 25 1.87 15.14 -64.70
CA PHE A 25 1.50 15.66 -66.02
C PHE A 25 1.55 17.19 -66.06
N ARG A 26 0.90 17.86 -65.10
CA ARG A 26 0.91 19.34 -64.99
C ARG A 26 2.30 19.90 -64.72
N ALA A 27 3.10 19.24 -63.87
CA ALA A 27 4.47 19.65 -63.59
C ALA A 27 5.39 19.56 -64.82
N ARG A 28 5.14 18.60 -65.72
CA ARG A 28 5.92 18.37 -66.93
C ARG A 28 5.43 19.17 -68.16
N ARG A 29 4.45 20.08 -68.00
CA ARG A 29 3.93 20.99 -69.04
C ARG A 29 3.72 20.29 -70.40
N ASP A 30 2.88 19.25 -70.41
CA ASP A 30 2.46 18.53 -71.63
C ASP A 30 3.56 17.76 -72.38
N ARG A 31 4.77 17.64 -71.83
CA ARG A 31 5.85 16.79 -72.39
C ARG A 31 5.61 15.29 -72.21
N VAL A 32 4.52 14.90 -71.57
CA VAL A 32 4.10 13.51 -71.35
C VAL A 32 2.63 13.39 -71.70
N PRO A 33 2.18 12.25 -72.28
CA PRO A 33 0.78 12.07 -72.64
C PRO A 33 -0.11 12.17 -71.40
N CYS A 34 -1.33 12.68 -71.60
CA CYS A 34 -2.30 12.84 -70.53
C CYS A 34 -2.60 11.47 -69.90
N PRO A 35 -2.40 11.29 -68.59
CA PRO A 35 -2.39 9.98 -67.99
C PRO A 35 -3.79 9.32 -67.90
N CYS A 36 -4.87 10.07 -68.11
CA CYS A 36 -6.24 9.59 -67.88
C CYS A 36 -7.18 9.69 -69.08
N GLN A 37 -6.71 10.22 -70.20
CA GLN A 37 -7.45 10.31 -71.45
C GLN A 37 -6.93 9.23 -72.40
N THR A 38 -7.80 8.65 -73.23
CA THR A 38 -7.40 7.62 -74.20
C THR A 38 -6.38 8.20 -75.20
N PRO A 39 -5.17 7.61 -75.36
CA PRO A 39 -4.12 8.19 -76.20
C PRO A 39 -4.45 8.31 -77.70
N SER A 40 -5.41 7.52 -78.19
CA SER A 40 -5.87 7.51 -79.59
C SER A 40 -6.92 8.57 -79.92
N ASP A 41 -7.41 9.32 -78.93
CA ASP A 41 -8.50 10.28 -79.09
C ASP A 41 -7.95 11.71 -79.33
N SER A 42 -8.81 12.62 -79.79
CA SER A 42 -8.45 13.99 -80.19
C SER A 42 -7.92 14.90 -79.08
N GLY A 43 -8.05 14.50 -77.80
CA GLY A 43 -7.75 15.32 -76.64
C GLY A 43 -8.76 16.44 -76.38
N ARG A 44 -9.80 16.56 -77.21
CA ARG A 44 -10.86 17.58 -77.08
C ARG A 44 -11.92 17.17 -76.07
N ALA A 45 -12.51 18.17 -75.41
CA ALA A 45 -13.64 18.04 -74.52
C ALA A 45 -14.81 17.33 -75.23
N TRP A 46 -15.48 16.43 -74.51
CA TRP A 46 -16.62 15.62 -74.97
C TRP A 46 -16.34 14.60 -76.09
N GLU A 47 -15.21 14.71 -76.78
CA GLU A 47 -14.77 13.72 -77.78
C GLU A 47 -13.92 12.62 -77.14
N THR A 48 -13.08 12.99 -76.17
CA THR A 48 -12.07 12.11 -75.58
C THR A 48 -12.62 11.22 -74.46
N GLY A 49 -12.36 9.92 -74.55
CA GLY A 49 -12.69 8.92 -73.54
C GLY A 49 -11.82 9.04 -72.29
N CYS A 50 -12.36 8.57 -71.16
CA CYS A 50 -11.63 8.47 -69.89
C CYS A 50 -11.24 7.01 -69.65
N GLU A 51 -10.00 6.66 -70.00
CA GLU A 51 -9.45 5.30 -69.89
C GLU A 51 -9.62 4.66 -68.49
N PRO A 52 -9.36 5.39 -67.37
CA PRO A 52 -9.56 4.83 -66.03
C PRO A 52 -11.00 4.39 -65.72
N SER A 53 -11.99 5.00 -66.38
CA SER A 53 -13.41 4.72 -66.12
C SER A 53 -13.86 3.39 -66.71
N ILE A 54 -13.15 2.88 -67.73
CA ILE A 54 -13.43 1.61 -68.41
C ILE A 54 -13.12 0.42 -67.50
N LEU A 55 -12.13 0.57 -66.62
CA LEU A 55 -11.69 -0.46 -65.67
C LEU A 55 -12.65 -0.67 -64.49
N LEU A 56 -13.72 0.13 -64.39
CA LEU A 56 -14.71 0.02 -63.31
C LEU A 56 -16.02 -0.59 -63.81
N ARG A 57 -16.57 -1.53 -63.03
CA ARG A 57 -17.88 -2.16 -63.31
C ARG A 57 -19.02 -1.14 -63.44
N LYS A 58 -18.92 0.01 -62.77
CA LYS A 58 -19.83 1.16 -62.90
C LYS A 58 -19.02 2.43 -63.15
N PRO A 59 -18.81 2.85 -64.41
CA PRO A 59 -17.98 4.02 -64.76
C PRO A 59 -18.42 5.30 -64.05
N ALA A 60 -19.72 5.44 -63.77
CA ALA A 60 -20.30 6.54 -63.00
C ALA A 60 -19.61 6.78 -61.64
N ARG A 61 -19.08 5.74 -61.00
CA ARG A 61 -18.40 5.83 -59.70
C ARG A 61 -17.05 6.55 -59.81
N PHE A 62 -16.41 6.54 -60.98
CA PHE A 62 -15.16 7.27 -61.21
C PHE A 62 -15.35 8.79 -61.08
N ARG A 63 -16.58 9.30 -61.17
CA ARG A 63 -16.89 10.73 -60.90
C ARG A 63 -16.50 11.18 -59.50
N ARG A 64 -16.40 10.24 -58.54
CA ARG A 64 -15.90 10.49 -57.18
C ARG A 64 -14.40 10.82 -57.20
N VAL A 65 -13.65 10.21 -58.13
CA VAL A 65 -12.22 10.45 -58.35
C VAL A 65 -11.98 11.64 -59.28
N CYS A 66 -12.75 11.75 -60.36
CA CYS A 66 -12.61 12.79 -61.38
C CYS A 66 -13.98 13.45 -61.71
N PRO A 67 -14.27 14.68 -61.23
CA PRO A 67 -15.52 15.37 -61.54
C PRO A 67 -15.71 15.72 -63.03
N LEU A 68 -14.63 15.71 -63.81
CA LEU A 68 -14.62 16.03 -65.24
C LEU A 68 -15.24 14.91 -66.09
N LEU A 69 -15.50 13.74 -65.50
CA LEU A 69 -16.18 12.66 -66.21
C LEU A 69 -17.69 12.95 -66.31
N ARG A 70 -18.21 13.07 -67.53
CA ARG A 70 -19.62 13.33 -67.84
C ARG A 70 -20.14 12.36 -68.90
N GLN A 71 -21.46 12.21 -68.98
CA GLN A 71 -22.09 11.46 -70.07
C GLN A 71 -22.42 12.40 -71.22
N ASP A 72 -22.06 12.01 -72.44
CA ASP A 72 -22.49 12.69 -73.66
C ASP A 72 -24.00 12.43 -73.95
N ALA A 73 -24.54 13.07 -74.98
CA ALA A 73 -25.94 12.89 -75.39
C ALA A 73 -26.29 11.44 -75.78
N GLN A 74 -25.28 10.60 -76.05
CA GLN A 74 -25.41 9.20 -76.41
C GLN A 74 -25.19 8.26 -75.21
N GLY A 75 -25.05 8.81 -73.99
CA GLY A 75 -24.86 8.07 -72.75
C GLY A 75 -23.44 7.56 -72.50
N ARG A 76 -22.47 7.90 -73.36
CA ARG A 76 -21.06 7.48 -73.24
C ARG A 76 -20.29 8.37 -72.29
N TRP A 77 -19.40 7.79 -71.51
CA TRP A 77 -18.58 8.51 -70.53
C TRP A 77 -17.36 9.17 -71.19
N ARG A 78 -17.33 10.51 -71.18
CA ARG A 78 -16.30 11.33 -71.84
C ARG A 78 -15.71 12.35 -70.85
N CYS A 79 -14.50 12.82 -71.15
CA CYS A 79 -13.88 13.93 -70.42
C CYS A 79 -14.55 15.25 -70.84
N SER A 80 -15.06 16.04 -69.89
CA SER A 80 -15.78 17.29 -70.19
C SER A 80 -14.89 18.48 -70.49
N VAL A 81 -13.56 18.30 -70.49
CA VAL A 81 -12.56 19.36 -70.70
C VAL A 81 -11.47 18.87 -71.65
N ASP A 82 -10.78 19.81 -72.27
CA ASP A 82 -9.63 19.55 -73.12
C ASP A 82 -8.44 19.04 -72.31
N THR A 83 -7.48 18.39 -72.98
CA THR A 83 -6.23 17.89 -72.37
C THR A 83 -5.52 18.95 -71.53
N ALA A 84 -5.47 20.19 -72.02
CA ALA A 84 -4.80 21.31 -71.36
C ALA A 84 -5.41 21.66 -69.98
N ASP A 85 -6.69 21.38 -69.79
CA ASP A 85 -7.44 21.71 -68.57
C ASP A 85 -7.51 20.56 -67.57
N VAL A 86 -6.89 19.42 -67.87
CA VAL A 86 -6.83 18.28 -66.96
C VAL A 86 -5.97 18.64 -65.74
N ARG A 87 -6.61 18.72 -64.57
CA ARG A 87 -5.97 19.08 -63.30
C ARG A 87 -6.19 18.03 -62.20
N PRO A 88 -5.30 17.94 -61.20
CA PRO A 88 -5.54 17.14 -60.01
C PRO A 88 -6.62 17.77 -59.12
N PHE A 89 -7.28 16.94 -58.32
CA PHE A 89 -8.37 17.26 -57.40
C PHE A 89 -7.98 16.89 -55.95
N TRP A 90 -6.81 17.35 -55.51
CA TRP A 90 -6.30 17.09 -54.14
C TRP A 90 -7.27 17.52 -53.04
N GLY A 91 -8.00 18.62 -53.21
CA GLY A 91 -9.02 19.04 -52.23
C GLY A 91 -10.12 17.98 -52.00
N ARG A 92 -10.60 17.33 -53.06
CA ARG A 92 -11.57 16.23 -52.93
C ARG A 92 -10.95 14.97 -52.32
N ALA A 93 -9.73 14.63 -52.74
CA ALA A 93 -9.02 13.50 -52.17
C ALA A 93 -8.79 13.71 -50.66
N ALA A 94 -8.39 14.91 -50.24
CA ALA A 94 -8.22 15.28 -48.84
C ALA A 94 -9.54 15.20 -48.06
N VAL A 95 -10.65 15.72 -48.60
CA VAL A 95 -11.97 15.64 -47.95
C VAL A 95 -12.43 14.19 -47.79
N ILE A 96 -12.32 13.36 -48.84
CA ILE A 96 -12.72 11.94 -48.77
C ILE A 96 -11.83 11.17 -47.78
N ALA A 97 -10.51 11.41 -47.80
CA ALA A 97 -9.57 10.79 -46.88
C ALA A 97 -9.86 11.20 -45.43
N ALA A 98 -10.03 12.50 -45.16
CA ALA A 98 -10.37 13.02 -43.85
C ALA A 98 -11.72 12.48 -43.33
N ALA A 99 -12.75 12.45 -44.17
CA ALA A 99 -14.06 11.89 -43.81
C ALA A 99 -13.98 10.39 -43.52
N THR A 100 -13.20 9.63 -44.32
CA THR A 100 -13.00 8.20 -44.09
C THR A 100 -12.23 7.95 -42.80
N ALA A 101 -11.14 8.70 -42.57
CA ALA A 101 -10.36 8.62 -41.34
C ALA A 101 -11.21 8.95 -40.10
N LEU A 102 -12.02 10.01 -40.17
CA LEU A 102 -12.96 10.38 -39.12
C LEU A 102 -14.00 9.28 -38.87
N ALA A 103 -14.58 8.71 -39.91
CA ALA A 103 -15.55 7.61 -39.78
C ALA A 103 -14.92 6.37 -39.12
N VAL A 104 -13.73 5.97 -39.55
CA VAL A 104 -12.99 4.85 -38.94
C VAL A 104 -12.67 5.14 -37.47
N PHE A 105 -12.21 6.35 -37.17
CA PHE A 105 -11.90 6.77 -35.80
C PHE A 105 -13.14 6.76 -34.90
N VAL A 106 -14.27 7.30 -35.35
CA VAL A 106 -15.53 7.31 -34.59
C VAL A 106 -16.05 5.89 -34.37
N LEU A 107 -16.09 5.05 -35.41
CA LEU A 107 -16.54 3.65 -35.27
C LEU A 107 -15.62 2.85 -34.34
N GLY A 108 -14.30 3.02 -34.48
CA GLY A 108 -13.32 2.36 -33.63
C GLY A 108 -13.42 2.78 -32.16
N SER A 109 -13.52 4.08 -31.89
CA SER A 109 -13.65 4.60 -30.52
C SER A 109 -14.99 4.23 -29.88
N LEU A 110 -16.10 4.23 -30.62
CA LEU A 110 -17.38 3.75 -30.13
C LEU A 110 -17.34 2.24 -29.82
N GLY A 111 -16.72 1.44 -30.68
CA GLY A 111 -16.54 0.01 -30.43
C GLY A 111 -15.70 -0.27 -29.19
N ALA A 112 -14.56 0.42 -29.04
CA ALA A 112 -13.72 0.32 -27.86
C ALA A 112 -14.46 0.75 -26.59
N TRP A 113 -15.18 1.87 -26.64
CA TRP A 113 -15.98 2.35 -25.51
C TRP A 113 -17.08 1.36 -25.11
N GLY A 114 -17.80 0.79 -26.08
CA GLY A 114 -18.81 -0.24 -25.83
C GLY A 114 -18.25 -1.48 -25.14
N LEU A 115 -17.12 -1.98 -25.62
CA LEU A 115 -16.42 -3.14 -25.01
C LEU A 115 -15.95 -2.85 -23.58
N LEU A 116 -15.40 -1.65 -23.34
CA LEU A 116 -14.97 -1.23 -22.01
C LEU A 116 -16.14 -1.10 -21.04
N ARG A 117 -17.25 -0.50 -21.49
CA ARG A 117 -18.46 -0.35 -20.69
C ARG A 117 -19.10 -1.70 -20.36
N GLN A 118 -19.09 -2.64 -21.31
CA GLN A 118 -19.56 -4.01 -21.08
C GLN A 118 -18.74 -4.75 -20.02
N ARG A 119 -17.44 -4.47 -19.89
CA ARG A 119 -16.58 -4.99 -18.82
C ARG A 119 -16.74 -4.26 -17.48
N GLY A 120 -17.59 -3.24 -17.41
CA GLY A 120 -17.88 -2.50 -16.18
C GLY A 120 -16.95 -1.32 -15.89
N TYR A 121 -16.14 -0.87 -16.85
CA TYR A 121 -15.34 0.35 -16.65
C TYR A 121 -16.23 1.61 -16.66
N PRO A 122 -16.20 2.46 -15.63
CA PRO A 122 -17.06 3.64 -15.52
C PRO A 122 -16.50 4.83 -16.32
N LEU A 123 -16.42 4.67 -17.65
CA LEU A 123 -15.81 5.65 -18.56
C LEU A 123 -16.84 6.37 -19.43
N GLY A 124 -16.64 7.68 -19.61
CA GLY A 124 -17.29 8.46 -20.64
C GLY A 124 -16.72 8.14 -22.03
N TYR A 125 -17.47 8.45 -23.08
CA TYR A 125 -16.99 8.27 -24.46
C TYR A 125 -15.74 9.12 -24.74
N VAL A 126 -15.71 10.34 -24.21
CA VAL A 126 -14.59 11.28 -24.40
C VAL A 126 -13.30 10.75 -23.79
N ASP A 127 -13.37 10.01 -22.67
CA ASP A 127 -12.20 9.42 -22.01
C ASP A 127 -11.52 8.35 -22.89
N VAL A 128 -12.28 7.71 -23.77
CA VAL A 128 -11.77 6.69 -24.71
C VAL A 128 -11.32 7.33 -26.02
N ALA A 129 -12.13 8.24 -26.57
CA ALA A 129 -11.86 8.86 -27.86
C ALA A 129 -10.70 9.87 -27.83
N TRP A 130 -10.45 10.54 -26.70
CA TRP A 130 -9.47 11.63 -26.63
C TRP A 130 -8.20 11.24 -25.87
N PRO A 131 -7.01 11.25 -26.52
CA PRO A 131 -5.74 10.88 -25.88
C PRO A 131 -5.40 11.69 -24.63
N GLY A 132 -5.77 12.97 -24.59
CA GLY A 132 -5.50 13.84 -23.43
C GLY A 132 -6.27 13.46 -22.16
N ARG A 133 -7.26 12.54 -22.24
CA ARG A 133 -8.01 12.03 -21.08
C ARG A 133 -7.71 10.55 -20.80
N TRP A 134 -6.74 9.94 -21.47
CA TRP A 134 -6.36 8.55 -21.20
C TRP A 134 -5.78 8.32 -19.80
N SER A 135 -5.38 9.36 -19.07
CA SER A 135 -5.08 9.24 -17.63
C SER A 135 -6.30 8.77 -16.81
N GLU A 136 -7.50 9.21 -17.16
CA GLU A 136 -8.76 8.79 -16.52
C GLU A 136 -9.04 7.29 -16.73
N PHE A 137 -8.51 6.72 -17.82
CA PHE A 137 -8.60 5.29 -18.08
C PHE A 137 -7.86 4.48 -17.01
N HIS A 138 -6.64 4.89 -16.64
CA HIS A 138 -5.87 4.22 -15.60
C HIS A 138 -6.55 4.33 -14.23
N LEU A 139 -7.13 5.49 -13.91
CA LEU A 139 -7.90 5.69 -12.68
C LEU A 139 -9.17 4.81 -12.65
N ALA A 140 -9.89 4.72 -13.76
CA ALA A 140 -11.07 3.85 -13.86
C ALA A 140 -10.70 2.36 -13.74
N GLN A 141 -9.57 1.94 -14.34
CA GLN A 141 -9.05 0.59 -14.15
C GLN A 141 -8.68 0.32 -12.69
N SER A 142 -7.99 1.26 -12.05
CA SER A 142 -7.63 1.15 -10.63
C SER A 142 -8.86 0.89 -9.77
N ARG A 143 -9.96 1.64 -9.97
CA ARG A 143 -11.22 1.45 -9.23
C ARG A 143 -11.80 0.04 -9.41
N VAL A 144 -11.75 -0.52 -10.61
CA VAL A 144 -12.25 -1.89 -10.87
C VAL A 144 -11.41 -2.92 -10.10
N PHE A 145 -10.09 -2.77 -10.10
CA PHE A 145 -9.20 -3.66 -9.34
C PHE A 145 -9.34 -3.47 -7.83
N ALA A 146 -9.54 -2.26 -7.33
CA ALA A 146 -9.85 -1.99 -5.92
C ALA A 146 -11.16 -2.67 -5.49
N GLN A 147 -12.22 -2.60 -6.30
CA GLN A 147 -13.48 -3.30 -6.02
C GLN A 147 -13.32 -4.81 -6.06
N ARG A 148 -12.51 -5.34 -7.00
CA ARG A 148 -12.19 -6.77 -7.04
C ARG A 148 -11.45 -7.20 -5.77
N ALA A 149 -10.48 -6.40 -5.32
CA ALA A 149 -9.76 -6.67 -4.08
C ALA A 149 -10.70 -6.72 -2.88
N GLN A 150 -11.62 -5.75 -2.75
CA GLN A 150 -12.60 -5.75 -1.66
C GLN A 150 -13.45 -7.03 -1.68
N ARG A 151 -14.00 -7.41 -2.84
CA ARG A 151 -14.78 -8.66 -2.97
C ARG A 151 -13.95 -9.91 -2.71
N ALA A 152 -12.64 -9.88 -2.97
CA ALA A 152 -11.74 -10.97 -2.62
C ALA A 152 -11.54 -11.04 -1.10
N LEU A 153 -11.33 -9.91 -0.42
CA LEU A 153 -11.26 -9.83 1.04
C LEU A 153 -12.56 -10.31 1.70
N ASP A 154 -13.72 -9.87 1.19
CA ASP A 154 -15.04 -10.27 1.69
C ASP A 154 -15.25 -11.80 1.57
N ARG A 155 -14.61 -12.45 0.60
CA ARG A 155 -14.62 -13.91 0.40
C ARG A 155 -13.48 -14.64 1.13
N GLY A 156 -12.58 -13.92 1.80
CA GLY A 156 -11.39 -14.47 2.44
C GLY A 156 -10.27 -14.92 1.49
N ASP A 157 -10.31 -14.49 0.22
CA ASP A 157 -9.28 -14.78 -0.80
C ASP A 157 -8.19 -13.70 -0.77
N VAL A 158 -7.32 -13.77 0.24
CA VAL A 158 -6.23 -12.81 0.45
C VAL A 158 -5.24 -12.75 -0.73
N PRO A 159 -4.84 -13.87 -1.37
CA PRO A 159 -3.96 -13.81 -2.55
C PRO A 159 -4.53 -13.00 -3.72
N ASP A 160 -5.82 -13.21 -4.10
CA ASP A 160 -6.45 -12.42 -5.17
C ASP A 160 -6.63 -10.94 -4.76
N ALA A 161 -6.85 -10.69 -3.48
CA ALA A 161 -6.90 -9.33 -2.93
C ALA A 161 -5.56 -8.62 -3.06
N ILE A 162 -4.44 -9.24 -2.64
CA ILE A 162 -3.09 -8.68 -2.76
C ILE A 162 -2.75 -8.39 -4.22
N MET A 163 -3.00 -9.35 -5.12
CA MET A 163 -2.75 -9.17 -6.56
C MET A 163 -3.54 -7.98 -7.11
N SER A 164 -4.83 -7.91 -6.80
CA SER A 164 -5.72 -6.84 -7.27
C SER A 164 -5.33 -5.47 -6.70
N LEU A 165 -4.98 -5.40 -5.40
CA LEU A 165 -4.48 -4.18 -4.77
C LEU A 165 -3.15 -3.72 -5.36
N ALA A 166 -2.21 -4.64 -5.64
CA ALA A 166 -0.92 -4.29 -6.23
C ALA A 166 -1.07 -3.69 -7.63
N VAL A 167 -1.99 -4.23 -8.46
CA VAL A 167 -2.32 -3.66 -9.77
C VAL A 167 -3.00 -2.30 -9.62
N SER A 168 -3.97 -2.20 -8.70
CA SER A 168 -4.71 -0.97 -8.44
C SER A 168 -3.80 0.17 -7.96
N PHE A 169 -2.91 -0.10 -7.00
CA PHE A 169 -1.95 0.88 -6.48
C PHE A 169 -0.90 1.28 -7.53
N ARG A 170 -0.47 0.36 -8.40
CA ARG A 170 0.41 0.71 -9.53
C ARG A 170 -0.25 1.66 -10.53
N LEU A 171 -1.55 1.50 -10.75
CA LEU A 171 -2.33 2.35 -11.67
C LEU A 171 -2.70 3.70 -11.05
N ASP A 172 -2.88 3.76 -9.74
CA ASP A 172 -3.15 4.98 -8.98
C ASP A 172 -2.32 5.02 -7.67
N PRO A 173 -1.04 5.41 -7.75
CA PRO A 173 -0.17 5.51 -6.57
C PRO A 173 -0.61 6.60 -5.59
N SER A 174 -1.45 7.55 -6.04
CA SER A 174 -1.96 8.65 -5.21
C SER A 174 -3.08 8.22 -4.26
N ASN A 175 -3.54 6.97 -4.35
CA ASN A 175 -4.55 6.45 -3.45
C ASN A 175 -3.91 5.87 -2.18
N TYR A 176 -3.76 6.73 -1.17
CA TYR A 176 -3.19 6.38 0.13
C TYR A 176 -3.82 5.14 0.77
N ALA A 177 -5.16 5.06 0.77
CA ALA A 177 -5.89 3.97 1.42
C ALA A 177 -5.57 2.60 0.79
N LEU A 178 -5.46 2.53 -0.55
CA LEU A 178 -5.11 1.31 -1.25
C LEU A 178 -3.68 0.86 -0.94
N GLY A 179 -2.73 1.79 -0.98
CA GLY A 179 -1.34 1.50 -0.65
C GLY A 179 -1.19 1.04 0.81
N ARG A 180 -1.96 1.65 1.73
CA ARG A 180 -1.97 1.26 3.15
C ARG A 180 -2.47 -0.16 3.37
N VAL A 181 -3.60 -0.53 2.77
CA VAL A 181 -4.14 -1.89 2.87
C VAL A 181 -3.21 -2.90 2.21
N LEU A 182 -2.64 -2.55 1.04
CA LEU A 182 -1.64 -3.39 0.37
C LEU A 182 -0.42 -3.64 1.26
N ALA A 183 0.15 -2.58 1.84
CA ALA A 183 1.28 -2.68 2.73
C ALA A 183 0.96 -3.60 3.91
N GLN A 184 -0.20 -3.40 4.57
CA GLN A 184 -0.66 -4.24 5.70
C GLN A 184 -0.81 -5.72 5.35
N LEU A 185 -1.43 -6.04 4.21
CA LEU A 185 -1.64 -7.43 3.79
C LEU A 185 -0.35 -8.13 3.36
N THR A 186 0.66 -7.36 2.93
CA THR A 186 1.92 -7.91 2.41
C THR A 186 3.03 -8.01 3.45
N GLN A 187 2.87 -7.43 4.65
CA GLN A 187 3.93 -7.38 5.68
C GLN A 187 4.53 -8.75 6.00
N PHE A 188 3.71 -9.80 5.97
CA PHE A 188 4.13 -11.14 6.40
C PHE A 188 4.62 -12.01 5.26
N GLY A 189 3.88 -12.06 4.15
CA GLY A 189 4.25 -12.88 3.00
C GLY A 189 5.35 -12.26 2.14
N GLN A 190 5.42 -10.92 2.10
CA GLN A 190 6.31 -10.15 1.22
C GLN A 190 6.80 -8.87 1.94
N PRO A 191 7.58 -9.00 3.04
CA PRO A 191 8.00 -7.86 3.86
C PRO A 191 8.68 -6.75 3.05
N GLY A 192 9.54 -7.11 2.10
CA GLY A 192 10.19 -6.12 1.22
C GLY A 192 9.22 -5.32 0.35
N LEU A 193 8.10 -5.92 -0.09
CA LEU A 193 7.05 -5.20 -0.82
C LEU A 193 6.29 -4.24 0.10
N ALA A 194 6.00 -4.65 1.33
CA ALA A 194 5.37 -3.79 2.31
C ALA A 194 6.25 -2.57 2.64
N ASP A 195 7.55 -2.79 2.88
CA ASP A 195 8.50 -1.72 3.18
C ASP A 195 8.67 -0.76 2.00
N GLN A 196 8.73 -1.27 0.77
CA GLN A 196 8.71 -0.44 -0.44
C GLN A 196 7.42 0.37 -0.56
N THR A 197 6.27 -0.24 -0.25
CA THR A 197 4.97 0.43 -0.32
C THR A 197 4.88 1.55 0.73
N TYR A 198 5.32 1.30 1.97
CA TYR A 198 5.38 2.35 3.00
C TYR A 198 6.32 3.49 2.61
N SER A 199 7.51 3.19 2.08
CA SER A 199 8.45 4.19 1.59
C SER A 199 7.85 5.04 0.45
N GLN A 200 7.15 4.42 -0.49
CA GLN A 200 6.44 5.13 -1.55
C GLN A 200 5.32 6.02 -1.00
N LEU A 201 4.53 5.53 -0.03
CA LEU A 201 3.49 6.32 0.62
C LEU A 201 4.07 7.55 1.32
N LEU A 202 5.23 7.45 1.96
CA LEU A 202 5.90 8.61 2.58
C LEU A 202 6.37 9.67 1.58
N GLN A 203 6.70 9.25 0.35
CA GLN A 203 7.13 10.16 -0.72
C GLN A 203 5.93 10.82 -1.40
N LEU A 204 4.86 10.06 -1.64
CA LEU A 204 3.66 10.52 -2.37
C LEU A 204 2.68 11.29 -1.47
N HIS A 205 2.63 10.97 -0.17
CA HIS A 205 1.72 11.55 0.81
C HIS A 205 2.47 12.11 2.03
N PRO A 206 3.28 13.18 1.85
CA PRO A 206 4.01 13.79 2.96
C PRO A 206 3.09 14.37 4.04
N ASP A 207 1.85 14.73 3.69
CA ASP A 207 0.79 15.16 4.63
C ASP A 207 0.33 14.05 5.58
N ARG A 208 0.50 12.77 5.18
CA ARG A 208 0.18 11.58 5.97
C ARG A 208 1.42 10.88 6.52
N ALA A 209 2.56 11.58 6.60
CA ALA A 209 3.82 10.98 7.01
C ALA A 209 3.76 10.35 8.40
N ALA A 210 3.18 11.05 9.39
CA ALA A 210 3.06 10.56 10.77
C ALA A 210 2.25 9.25 10.86
N GLU A 211 1.06 9.20 10.25
CA GLU A 211 0.20 8.00 10.20
C GLU A 211 0.89 6.81 9.51
N THR A 212 1.65 7.12 8.45
CA THR A 212 2.38 6.11 7.67
C THR A 212 3.54 5.53 8.47
N LEU A 213 4.36 6.40 9.08
CA LEU A 213 5.45 5.99 9.95
C LEU A 213 4.93 5.18 11.14
N ALA A 214 3.82 5.59 11.77
CA ALA A 214 3.31 4.94 12.98
C ALA A 214 2.95 3.48 12.71
N ALA A 215 2.20 3.22 11.63
CA ALA A 215 1.84 1.84 11.32
C ALA A 215 2.97 1.05 10.64
N TRP A 216 3.93 1.71 9.98
CA TRP A 216 5.14 1.03 9.52
C TRP A 216 5.99 0.59 10.72
N ASN A 217 6.14 1.44 11.73
CA ASN A 217 6.83 1.11 12.97
C ASN A 217 6.18 -0.06 13.70
N GLU A 218 4.86 -0.04 13.84
CA GLU A 218 4.09 -1.13 14.43
C GLU A 218 4.30 -2.46 13.67
N ALA A 219 4.22 -2.41 12.35
CA ALA A 219 4.50 -3.55 11.47
C ALA A 219 5.91 -4.13 11.61
N LEU A 220 6.89 -3.26 11.83
CA LEU A 220 8.28 -3.65 12.03
C LEU A 220 8.51 -4.28 13.41
N LEU A 221 7.85 -3.75 14.44
CA LEU A 221 7.84 -4.37 15.78
C LEU A 221 7.27 -5.79 15.73
N TRP A 222 6.16 -6.01 15.01
CA TRP A 222 5.61 -7.37 14.85
C TRP A 222 6.56 -8.35 14.18
N ARG A 223 7.43 -7.87 13.29
CA ARG A 223 8.45 -8.66 12.60
C ARG A 223 9.77 -8.75 13.38
N ALA A 224 9.87 -8.06 14.53
CA ALA A 224 11.12 -7.88 15.29
C ALA A 224 12.28 -7.36 14.42
N ASP A 225 12.00 -6.52 13.41
CA ASP A 225 13.02 -5.90 12.56
C ASP A 225 13.54 -4.60 13.20
N PHE A 226 14.34 -4.76 14.26
CA PHE A 226 14.79 -3.63 15.07
C PHE A 226 15.65 -2.61 14.31
N ALA A 227 16.44 -3.05 13.33
CA ALA A 227 17.24 -2.14 12.50
C ALA A 227 16.36 -1.20 11.66
N ALA A 228 15.26 -1.72 11.10
CA ALA A 228 14.30 -0.89 10.40
C ALA A 228 13.44 -0.06 11.37
N VAL A 229 13.10 -0.56 12.57
CA VAL A 229 12.45 0.25 13.62
C VAL A 229 13.29 1.46 14.00
N GLU A 230 14.61 1.31 14.17
CA GLU A 230 15.53 2.41 14.44
C GLU A 230 15.44 3.49 13.35
N THR A 231 15.47 3.06 12.08
CA THR A 231 15.40 3.95 10.92
C THR A 231 14.08 4.72 10.86
N VAL A 232 12.95 4.00 11.00
CA VAL A 232 11.61 4.59 10.96
C VAL A 232 11.36 5.50 12.17
N SER A 233 11.82 5.12 13.35
CA SER A 233 11.67 5.94 14.57
C SER A 233 12.49 7.23 14.48
N ARG A 234 13.72 7.17 13.92
CA ARG A 234 14.51 8.37 13.63
C ARG A 234 13.80 9.32 12.68
N GLU A 235 13.22 8.80 11.60
CA GLU A 235 12.44 9.61 10.66
C GLU A 235 11.19 10.20 11.33
N GLY A 236 10.55 9.45 12.22
CA GLY A 236 9.44 9.90 13.08
C GLY A 236 9.82 11.08 13.97
N LEU A 237 10.98 11.03 14.63
CA LEU A 237 11.49 12.15 15.44
C LEU A 237 11.69 13.44 14.64
N LEU A 238 11.97 13.33 13.34
CA LEU A 238 12.16 14.47 12.45
C LEU A 238 10.84 15.00 11.87
N ARG A 239 9.93 14.10 11.45
CA ARG A 239 8.70 14.46 10.73
C ARG A 239 7.47 14.65 11.61
N ASP A 240 7.46 14.08 12.81
CA ASP A 240 6.33 14.11 13.74
C ASP A 240 6.78 14.46 15.16
N PRO A 241 7.15 15.74 15.40
CA PRO A 241 7.60 16.18 16.72
C PRO A 241 6.51 16.07 17.78
N GLY A 242 5.22 16.02 17.39
CA GLY A 242 4.08 15.90 18.31
C GLY A 242 4.06 14.59 19.10
N HIS A 243 4.65 13.52 18.56
CA HIS A 243 4.70 12.20 19.19
C HIS A 243 6.12 11.76 19.56
N THR A 244 7.00 12.72 19.86
CA THR A 244 8.42 12.47 20.20
C THR A 244 8.59 11.35 21.24
N THR A 245 7.73 11.30 22.28
CA THR A 245 7.77 10.27 23.33
C THR A 245 7.57 8.85 22.78
N ALA A 246 6.60 8.65 21.88
CA ALA A 246 6.32 7.34 21.29
C ALA A 246 7.47 6.89 20.37
N TRP A 247 8.04 7.82 19.61
CA TRP A 247 9.19 7.56 18.76
C TRP A 247 10.45 7.21 19.55
N LEU A 248 10.72 7.95 20.64
CA LEU A 248 11.81 7.62 21.56
C LEU A 248 11.60 6.26 22.23
N HIS A 249 10.37 5.93 22.59
CA HIS A 249 10.07 4.63 23.18
C HIS A 249 10.40 3.47 22.25
N SER A 250 9.89 3.52 21.01
CA SER A 250 10.17 2.51 19.98
C SER A 250 11.65 2.43 19.63
N LEU A 251 12.31 3.59 19.50
CA LEU A 251 13.73 3.67 19.21
C LEU A 251 14.58 3.01 20.30
N ILE A 252 14.40 3.40 21.56
CA ILE A 252 15.15 2.83 22.69
C ILE A 252 14.88 1.33 22.81
N PHE A 253 13.62 0.91 22.60
CA PHE A 253 13.27 -0.51 22.61
C PHE A 253 14.04 -1.31 21.55
N ALA A 254 14.18 -0.77 20.34
CA ALA A 254 14.90 -1.39 19.23
C ALA A 254 16.42 -1.37 19.44
N VAL A 255 16.99 -0.23 19.84
CA VAL A 255 18.45 -0.10 20.04
C VAL A 255 18.94 -1.06 21.11
N ARG A 256 18.21 -1.27 22.20
CA ARG A 256 18.60 -2.24 23.24
C ARG A 256 18.72 -3.68 22.74
N ARG A 257 18.09 -4.00 21.60
CA ARG A 257 18.11 -5.33 20.97
C ARG A 257 19.01 -5.38 19.74
N SER A 258 19.66 -4.27 19.42
CA SER A 258 20.56 -4.08 18.29
C SER A 258 21.97 -3.82 18.82
N PRO A 259 23.02 -4.46 18.26
CA PRO A 259 24.38 -4.26 18.75
C PRO A 259 25.01 -2.91 18.34
N ASN A 260 24.24 -1.96 17.77
CA ASN A 260 24.77 -0.77 17.12
C ASN A 260 24.38 0.54 17.80
N ASP A 261 25.32 1.12 18.55
CA ASP A 261 25.14 2.42 19.22
C ASP A 261 25.35 3.63 18.28
N ALA A 262 25.64 3.44 16.99
CA ALA A 262 25.96 4.55 16.08
C ALA A 262 24.84 5.61 16.04
N LEU A 263 23.59 5.16 16.01
CA LEU A 263 22.43 6.06 16.01
C LEU A 263 22.30 6.82 17.33
N LEU A 264 22.50 6.17 18.48
CA LEU A 264 22.48 6.87 19.78
C LEU A 264 23.57 7.93 19.86
N ARG A 265 24.78 7.64 19.39
CA ARG A 265 25.87 8.64 19.36
C ARG A 265 25.56 9.82 18.45
N GLU A 266 24.93 9.57 17.30
CA GLU A 266 24.47 10.64 16.41
C GLU A 266 23.41 11.53 17.09
N LEU A 267 22.42 10.92 17.76
CA LEU A 267 21.36 11.65 18.46
C LEU A 267 21.88 12.40 19.69
N ALA A 268 22.86 11.83 20.40
CA ALA A 268 23.56 12.48 21.51
C ALA A 268 24.39 13.70 21.04
N ALA A 269 24.93 13.68 19.81
CA ALA A 269 25.60 14.83 19.20
C ALA A 269 24.61 15.89 18.64
N GLY A 270 23.31 15.58 18.65
CA GLY A 270 22.25 16.43 18.11
C GLY A 270 22.02 17.73 18.89
N LYS A 271 21.27 18.66 18.29
CA LYS A 271 20.92 19.95 18.92
C LYS A 271 19.64 19.91 19.77
N LYS A 272 18.75 18.95 19.51
CA LYS A 272 17.43 18.87 20.15
C LYS A 272 17.59 18.26 21.55
N LEU A 273 17.42 19.07 22.60
CA LEU A 273 17.71 18.67 23.98
C LEU A 273 16.88 17.47 24.46
N ASP A 274 15.61 17.40 24.05
CA ASP A 274 14.69 16.30 24.40
C ASP A 274 15.23 14.94 23.93
N VAL A 275 15.58 14.81 22.65
CA VAL A 275 16.12 13.58 22.07
C VAL A 275 17.53 13.31 22.58
N ARG A 276 18.37 14.36 22.63
CA ARG A 276 19.75 14.26 23.10
C ARG A 276 19.84 13.71 24.52
N SER A 277 19.05 14.25 25.44
CA SER A 277 19.09 13.86 26.87
C SER A 277 18.77 12.38 27.09
N VAL A 278 17.86 11.81 26.29
CA VAL A 278 17.52 10.39 26.35
C VAL A 278 18.63 9.53 25.75
N ALA A 279 19.21 9.95 24.62
CA ALA A 279 20.31 9.22 23.98
C ALA A 279 21.60 9.22 24.82
N GLU A 280 21.96 10.36 25.42
CA GLU A 280 23.09 10.48 26.35
C GLU A 280 22.90 9.58 27.57
N LEU A 281 21.69 9.55 28.14
CA LEU A 281 21.38 8.71 29.28
C LEU A 281 21.44 7.23 28.92
N GLU A 282 20.88 6.80 27.78
CA GLU A 282 20.96 5.40 27.34
C GLU A 282 22.42 4.95 27.18
N LEU A 283 23.27 5.77 26.53
CA LEU A 283 24.70 5.48 26.38
C LEU A 283 25.40 5.31 27.74
N ARG A 284 25.08 6.15 28.73
CA ARG A 284 25.63 6.03 30.10
C ARG A 284 25.15 4.75 30.80
N THR A 285 23.98 4.22 30.43
CA THR A 285 23.47 2.96 31.01
C THR A 285 24.11 1.70 30.41
N HIS A 286 25.00 1.84 29.42
CA HIS A 286 25.80 0.72 28.88
C HIS A 286 27.06 0.42 29.72
N GLU A 287 27.35 1.24 30.74
CA GLU A 287 28.45 1.03 31.67
C GLU A 287 28.12 -0.06 32.72
N THR A 288 28.61 0.06 33.95
CA THR A 288 28.24 -0.86 35.04
C THR A 288 26.82 -0.56 35.56
N PRO A 289 26.10 -1.55 36.12
CA PRO A 289 24.76 -1.33 36.69
C PRO A 289 24.72 -0.20 37.73
N GLU A 290 25.77 -0.04 38.54
CA GLU A 290 25.85 1.00 39.56
C GLU A 290 26.06 2.40 38.95
N ALA A 291 26.88 2.50 37.91
CA ALA A 291 27.08 3.76 37.17
C ALA A 291 25.80 4.15 36.43
N ALA A 292 25.12 3.18 35.82
CA ALA A 292 23.82 3.34 35.19
C ALA A 292 22.78 3.83 36.21
N ARG A 293 22.71 3.20 37.40
CA ARG A 293 21.84 3.62 38.51
C ARG A 293 22.09 5.07 38.91
N ALA A 294 23.34 5.46 39.14
CA ALA A 294 23.69 6.82 39.52
C ALA A 294 23.23 7.84 38.46
N ALA A 295 23.51 7.57 37.19
CA ALA A 295 23.07 8.40 36.07
C ALA A 295 21.53 8.51 35.98
N LEU A 296 20.81 7.41 36.24
CA LEU A 296 19.35 7.38 36.23
C LEU A 296 18.73 8.11 37.40
N LEU A 297 19.43 8.32 38.51
CA LEU A 297 18.94 9.06 39.68
C LEU A 297 19.24 10.57 39.59
N GLU A 298 20.18 10.99 38.75
CA GLU A 298 20.46 12.40 38.50
C GLU A 298 19.20 13.17 38.05
N LEU A 299 19.06 14.39 38.54
CA LEU A 299 17.98 15.28 38.13
C LEU A 299 18.15 15.63 36.64
N PRO A 300 17.11 15.44 35.81
CA PRO A 300 17.21 15.77 34.40
C PRO A 300 17.34 17.29 34.23
N PRO A 301 18.04 17.74 33.18
CA PRO A 301 18.18 19.16 32.91
C PRO A 301 16.81 19.80 32.65
N ILE A 302 16.68 21.09 32.97
CA ILE A 302 15.46 21.86 32.68
C ILE A 302 15.22 21.83 31.17
N GLY A 303 14.02 21.40 30.75
CA GLY A 303 13.66 21.25 29.34
C GLY A 303 14.04 19.90 28.71
N ALA A 304 14.44 18.91 29.51
CA ALA A 304 14.62 17.54 29.04
C ALA A 304 13.31 16.89 28.57
N SER A 305 13.42 15.74 27.88
CA SER A 305 12.25 15.06 27.32
C SER A 305 11.28 14.58 28.42
N PRO A 306 9.96 14.79 28.25
CA PRO A 306 8.95 14.18 29.10
C PRO A 306 9.04 12.65 29.16
N TYR A 307 9.60 12.03 28.10
CA TYR A 307 9.83 10.58 28.06
C TYR A 307 10.77 10.10 29.18
N LEU A 308 11.66 10.96 29.70
CA LEU A 308 12.56 10.59 30.81
C LEU A 308 11.80 10.21 32.08
N GLU A 309 10.60 10.76 32.31
CA GLU A 309 9.77 10.37 33.47
C GLU A 309 9.36 8.90 33.40
N TYR A 310 9.17 8.35 32.20
CA TYR A 310 8.85 6.94 31.99
C TYR A 310 10.13 6.08 31.90
N TYR A 311 11.09 6.55 31.12
CA TYR A 311 12.31 5.83 30.80
C TYR A 311 13.15 5.51 32.04
N ARG A 312 13.32 6.47 32.96
CA ARG A 312 14.19 6.32 34.15
C ARG A 312 13.71 5.19 35.08
N PRO A 313 12.46 5.21 35.60
CA PRO A 313 11.96 4.11 36.42
C PRO A 313 11.95 2.79 35.65
N ARG A 314 11.56 2.79 34.36
CA ARG A 314 11.60 1.56 33.54
C ARG A 314 13.00 0.95 33.48
N ARG A 315 14.02 1.76 33.25
CA ARG A 315 15.40 1.29 33.16
C ARG A 315 15.96 0.84 34.52
N LEU A 316 15.58 1.50 35.60
CA LEU A 316 15.93 1.04 36.96
C LEU A 316 15.34 -0.34 37.25
N LEU A 317 14.11 -0.61 36.82
CA LEU A 317 13.48 -1.93 36.97
C LEU A 317 14.22 -3.01 36.18
N GLU A 318 14.59 -2.73 34.93
CA GLU A 318 15.40 -3.65 34.11
C GLU A 318 16.78 -3.94 34.73
N LEU A 319 17.37 -2.97 35.44
CA LEU A 319 18.64 -3.12 36.13
C LEU A 319 18.52 -3.74 37.53
N GLY A 320 17.30 -4.03 38.02
CA GLY A 320 17.07 -4.65 39.32
C GLY A 320 17.06 -3.68 40.51
N TYR A 321 16.75 -2.40 40.30
CA TYR A 321 16.63 -1.38 41.35
C TYR A 321 15.17 -0.91 41.56
N PRO A 322 14.26 -1.78 42.04
CA PRO A 322 12.83 -1.46 42.12
C PRO A 322 12.48 -0.41 43.19
N GLU A 323 13.22 -0.31 44.29
CA GLU A 323 12.96 0.70 45.33
C GLU A 323 13.19 2.13 44.81
N ASP A 324 14.28 2.34 44.09
CA ASP A 324 14.58 3.63 43.45
C ASP A 324 13.54 3.98 42.37
N ALA A 325 13.10 2.98 41.60
CA ALA A 325 12.05 3.16 40.62
C ALA A 325 10.73 3.61 41.30
N LEU A 326 10.34 2.99 42.42
CA LEU A 326 9.16 3.41 43.19
C LEU A 326 9.29 4.84 43.71
N ALA A 327 10.45 5.21 44.26
CA ALA A 327 10.70 6.57 44.74
C ALA A 327 10.55 7.63 43.63
N LEU A 328 11.04 7.32 42.41
CA LEU A 328 10.82 8.19 41.25
C LEU A 328 9.35 8.26 40.84
N LEU A 329 8.61 7.15 40.92
CA LEU A 329 7.20 7.09 40.54
C LEU A 329 6.29 7.90 41.46
N GLU A 330 6.59 7.97 42.77
CA GLU A 330 5.82 8.75 43.75
C GLU A 330 5.67 10.22 43.37
N HIS A 331 6.68 10.78 42.70
CA HIS A 331 6.76 12.19 42.32
C HIS A 331 6.55 12.42 40.81
N SER A 332 6.29 11.35 40.06
CA SER A 332 6.14 11.39 38.60
C SER A 332 4.82 12.03 38.17
N ARG A 333 4.82 12.67 36.99
CA ARG A 333 3.61 13.23 36.34
C ARG A 333 3.10 12.30 35.23
N LEU A 334 3.52 11.04 35.27
CA LEU A 334 3.12 10.06 34.28
C LEU A 334 1.60 9.86 34.27
N PRO A 335 1.02 9.54 33.10
CA PRO A 335 -0.34 9.05 33.02
C PRO A 335 -0.55 7.89 33.99
N MET A 336 -1.77 7.82 34.56
CA MET A 336 -2.13 6.80 35.55
C MET A 336 -1.79 5.38 35.07
N ARG A 337 -2.07 5.08 33.79
CA ARG A 337 -1.79 3.80 33.15
C ARG A 337 -0.31 3.40 33.26
N ASP A 338 0.59 4.29 32.85
CA ASP A 338 2.03 4.00 32.79
C ASP A 338 2.62 3.87 34.20
N ARG A 339 2.14 4.72 35.12
CA ARG A 339 2.52 4.65 36.53
C ARG A 339 2.11 3.32 37.17
N ILE A 340 0.88 2.86 36.92
CA ILE A 340 0.42 1.54 37.38
C ILE A 340 1.28 0.43 36.78
N ALA A 341 1.54 0.47 35.46
CA ALA A 341 2.35 -0.55 34.79
C ALA A 341 3.73 -0.71 35.46
N LEU A 342 4.44 0.41 35.65
CA LEU A 342 5.77 0.43 36.27
C LEU A 342 5.73 0.06 37.75
N ARG A 343 4.68 0.46 38.47
CA ARG A 343 4.50 0.12 39.88
C ARG A 343 4.26 -1.37 40.09
N LEU A 344 3.41 -2.00 39.25
CA LEU A 344 3.20 -3.45 39.30
C LEU A 344 4.50 -4.21 39.03
N ASP A 345 5.27 -3.81 38.01
CA ASP A 345 6.58 -4.40 37.71
C ASP A 345 7.54 -4.24 38.91
N ALA A 346 7.56 -3.07 39.58
CA ALA A 346 8.39 -2.82 40.75
C ALA A 346 8.01 -3.67 41.97
N LEU A 347 6.71 -3.78 42.26
CA LEU A 347 6.20 -4.60 43.37
C LEU A 347 6.50 -6.09 43.15
N THR A 348 6.46 -6.55 41.89
CA THR A 348 6.82 -7.92 41.53
C THR A 348 8.30 -8.20 41.70
N LEU A 349 9.18 -7.27 41.32
CA LEU A 349 10.63 -7.41 41.56
C LEU A 349 11.01 -7.38 43.04
N LEU A 350 10.16 -6.80 43.89
CA LEU A 350 10.32 -6.79 45.35
C LEU A 350 9.69 -8.01 46.05
N ASP A 351 9.19 -8.99 45.30
CA ASP A 351 8.45 -10.15 45.81
C ASP A 351 7.26 -9.76 46.72
N ARG A 352 6.59 -8.64 46.44
CA ARG A 352 5.43 -8.14 47.19
C ARG A 352 4.10 -8.61 46.58
N THR A 353 3.93 -9.92 46.44
CA THR A 353 2.77 -10.52 45.75
C THR A 353 1.41 -10.05 46.31
N SER A 354 1.26 -9.90 47.62
CA SER A 354 0.01 -9.42 48.22
C SER A 354 -0.32 -7.97 47.86
N ALA A 355 0.70 -7.12 47.68
CA ALA A 355 0.52 -5.74 47.23
C ALA A 355 0.08 -5.70 45.77
N VAL A 356 0.67 -6.55 44.92
CA VAL A 356 0.26 -6.71 43.51
C VAL A 356 -1.19 -7.17 43.41
N GLU A 357 -1.58 -8.19 44.17
CA GLU A 357 -2.96 -8.70 44.20
C GLU A 357 -3.96 -7.62 44.66
N THR A 358 -3.59 -6.85 45.68
CA THR A 358 -4.42 -5.74 46.18
C THR A 358 -4.57 -4.64 45.12
N GLU A 359 -3.49 -4.27 44.44
CA GLU A 359 -3.50 -3.21 43.43
C GLU A 359 -4.30 -3.63 42.19
N ILE A 360 -4.09 -4.85 41.70
CA ILE A 360 -4.88 -5.41 40.59
C ILE A 360 -6.36 -5.55 40.99
N GLY A 361 -6.65 -6.03 42.20
CA GLY A 361 -8.00 -6.12 42.73
C GLY A 361 -8.70 -4.76 42.78
N ALA A 362 -7.99 -3.70 43.21
CA ALA A 362 -8.51 -2.34 43.23
C ALA A 362 -8.79 -1.81 41.82
N ILE A 363 -7.89 -2.05 40.87
CA ILE A 363 -8.06 -1.67 39.45
C ILE A 363 -9.29 -2.36 38.86
N LEU A 364 -9.39 -3.69 39.00
CA LEU A 364 -10.51 -4.47 38.46
C LEU A 364 -11.85 -4.08 39.08
N SER A 365 -11.86 -3.70 40.37
CA SER A 365 -13.07 -3.25 41.07
C SER A 365 -13.51 -1.85 40.66
N ALA A 366 -12.56 -0.97 40.30
CA ALA A 366 -12.86 0.40 39.90
C ALA A 366 -13.41 0.46 38.48
N GLN A 367 -12.76 -0.22 37.51
CA GLN A 367 -13.17 -0.23 36.12
C GLN A 367 -12.55 -1.42 35.36
N SER A 368 -13.39 -2.28 34.78
CA SER A 368 -12.96 -3.33 33.85
C SER A 368 -13.26 -2.91 32.41
N ASP A 369 -12.40 -2.06 31.84
CA ASP A 369 -12.49 -1.60 30.45
C ASP A 369 -11.41 -2.21 29.55
N VAL A 370 -11.51 -1.95 28.25
CA VAL A 370 -10.56 -2.44 27.22
C VAL A 370 -9.12 -2.08 27.59
N THR A 371 -8.86 -0.84 28.01
CA THR A 371 -7.51 -0.36 28.32
C THR A 371 -6.92 -1.05 29.55
N THR A 372 -7.74 -1.28 30.58
CA THR A 372 -7.34 -2.01 31.79
C THR A 372 -7.01 -3.46 31.47
N VAL A 373 -7.84 -4.11 30.66
CA VAL A 373 -7.57 -5.49 30.22
C VAL A 373 -6.29 -5.58 29.39
N GLU A 374 -6.05 -4.65 28.46
CA GLU A 374 -4.81 -4.60 27.68
C GLU A 374 -3.58 -4.40 28.59
N LEU A 375 -3.65 -3.50 29.56
CA LEU A 375 -2.58 -3.23 30.54
C LEU A 375 -2.26 -4.49 31.37
N LEU A 376 -3.27 -5.08 32.00
CA LEU A 376 -3.10 -6.26 32.85
C LEU A 376 -2.69 -7.49 32.04
N SER A 377 -3.13 -7.61 30.78
CA SER A 377 -2.66 -8.66 29.87
C SER A 377 -1.17 -8.51 29.57
N ALA A 378 -0.69 -7.29 29.28
CA ALA A 378 0.73 -7.04 29.05
C ALA A 378 1.57 -7.36 30.30
N TYR A 379 1.09 -6.97 31.50
CA TYR A 379 1.69 -7.33 32.77
C TYR A 379 1.76 -8.85 32.98
N LEU A 380 0.65 -9.58 32.77
CA LEU A 380 0.59 -11.04 32.92
C LEU A 380 1.41 -11.80 31.86
N VAL A 381 1.65 -11.20 30.69
CA VAL A 381 2.64 -11.74 29.75
C VAL A 381 4.04 -11.67 30.35
N ARG A 382 4.44 -10.52 30.92
CA ARG A 382 5.77 -10.37 31.56
C ARG A 382 5.91 -11.25 32.80
N HIS A 383 4.88 -11.27 33.64
CA HIS A 383 4.83 -11.94 34.94
C HIS A 383 3.63 -12.89 35.05
N PRO A 384 3.69 -14.08 34.45
CA PRO A 384 2.56 -15.00 34.44
C PRO A 384 2.16 -15.46 35.84
N ASN A 385 0.87 -15.33 36.15
CA ASN A 385 0.27 -15.76 37.40
C ASN A 385 -1.15 -16.25 37.13
N SER A 386 -1.38 -17.55 37.34
CA SER A 386 -2.66 -18.19 37.02
C SER A 386 -3.81 -17.71 37.90
N GLY A 387 -3.55 -17.32 39.15
CA GLY A 387 -4.55 -16.76 40.06
C GLY A 387 -5.02 -15.38 39.63
N LEU A 388 -4.08 -14.48 39.32
CA LEU A 388 -4.39 -13.15 38.79
C LEU A 388 -5.09 -13.22 37.42
N LEU A 389 -4.66 -14.13 36.55
CA LEU A 389 -5.32 -14.39 35.28
C LEU A 389 -6.77 -14.85 35.48
N ALA A 390 -7.02 -15.75 36.43
CA ALA A 390 -8.37 -16.20 36.75
C ALA A 390 -9.25 -15.05 37.25
N GLY A 391 -8.71 -14.17 38.09
CA GLY A 391 -9.39 -12.95 38.54
C GLY A 391 -9.73 -12.00 37.40
N LEU A 392 -8.80 -11.80 36.46
CA LEU A 392 -9.01 -10.97 35.26
C LEU A 392 -10.12 -11.54 34.37
N PHE A 393 -10.12 -12.85 34.09
CA PHE A 393 -11.18 -13.50 33.33
C PHE A 393 -12.54 -13.42 34.03
N ALA A 394 -12.57 -13.55 35.37
CA ALA A 394 -13.79 -13.38 36.14
C ALA A 394 -14.33 -11.95 36.05
N ALA A 395 -13.45 -10.94 36.13
CA ALA A 395 -13.83 -9.53 35.99
C ALA A 395 -14.39 -9.23 34.59
N VAL A 396 -13.76 -9.75 33.53
CA VAL A 396 -14.25 -9.64 32.14
C VAL A 396 -15.56 -10.38 31.93
N SER A 397 -15.77 -11.52 32.60
CA SER A 397 -17.04 -12.24 32.55
C SER A 397 -18.17 -11.46 33.23
N ALA A 398 -17.86 -10.76 34.32
CA ALA A 398 -18.81 -9.89 35.02
C ALA A 398 -19.11 -8.59 34.24
N HIS A 399 -18.10 -8.07 33.54
CA HIS A 399 -18.20 -6.87 32.71
C HIS A 399 -17.69 -7.16 31.29
N PRO A 400 -18.55 -7.72 30.42
CA PRO A 400 -18.14 -8.16 29.09
C PRO A 400 -17.53 -7.03 28.25
N LEU A 401 -16.44 -7.36 27.56
CA LEU A 401 -15.79 -6.48 26.59
C LEU A 401 -16.71 -6.18 25.39
N PRO A 402 -16.53 -5.02 24.72
CA PRO A 402 -17.31 -4.68 23.53
C PRO A 402 -17.07 -5.68 22.39
N THR A 403 -18.00 -5.75 21.43
CA THR A 403 -17.91 -6.64 20.25
C THR A 403 -17.30 -5.94 19.03
N ASP A 404 -16.51 -4.90 19.27
CA ASP A 404 -15.83 -4.11 18.24
C ASP A 404 -14.34 -4.48 18.13
N ALA A 405 -13.60 -3.69 17.34
CA ALA A 405 -12.16 -3.86 17.16
C ALA A 405 -11.37 -3.69 18.48
N GLY A 406 -11.84 -2.85 19.40
CA GLY A 406 -11.20 -2.67 20.71
C GLY A 406 -11.33 -3.91 21.58
N GLY A 407 -12.54 -4.48 21.62
CA GLY A 407 -12.77 -5.75 22.31
C GLY A 407 -11.98 -6.91 21.72
N TYR A 408 -11.86 -7.00 20.39
CA TYR A 408 -11.01 -8.01 19.74
C TYR A 408 -9.55 -7.91 20.21
N ARG A 409 -8.98 -6.70 20.27
CA ARG A 409 -7.59 -6.50 20.73
C ARG A 409 -7.40 -6.87 22.20
N ALA A 410 -8.35 -6.52 23.06
CA ALA A 410 -8.30 -6.90 24.47
C ALA A 410 -8.35 -8.43 24.64
N TRP A 411 -9.22 -9.12 23.89
CA TRP A 411 -9.24 -10.59 23.87
C TRP A 411 -7.97 -11.21 23.31
N ALA A 412 -7.36 -10.62 22.29
CA ALA A 412 -6.06 -11.04 21.79
C ALA A 412 -4.96 -10.90 22.85
N GLY A 413 -5.00 -9.82 23.65
CA GLY A 413 -4.15 -9.64 24.84
C GLY A 413 -4.35 -10.74 25.89
N LEU A 414 -5.61 -11.02 26.26
CA LEU A 414 -5.96 -12.09 27.20
C LEU A 414 -5.52 -13.48 26.72
N LEU A 415 -5.64 -13.73 25.42
CA LEU A 415 -5.17 -14.95 24.79
C LEU A 415 -3.65 -15.10 24.99
N CYS A 416 -2.86 -14.05 24.74
CA CYS A 416 -1.41 -14.07 24.97
C CYS A 416 -1.05 -14.24 26.46
N ALA A 417 -1.77 -13.57 27.37
CA ALA A 417 -1.56 -13.71 28.82
C ALA A 417 -1.88 -15.13 29.32
N ALA A 418 -2.97 -15.74 28.82
CA ALA A 418 -3.34 -17.11 29.14
C ALA A 418 -2.29 -18.10 28.61
N ALA A 419 -1.81 -17.89 27.38
CA ALA A 419 -0.76 -18.72 26.79
C ALA A 419 0.55 -18.62 27.58
N ALA A 420 0.96 -17.41 27.97
CA ALA A 420 2.17 -17.18 28.76
C ALA A 420 2.09 -17.81 30.17
N SER A 421 0.87 -17.93 30.71
CA SER A 421 0.59 -18.59 32.00
C SER A 421 0.40 -20.10 31.91
N GLY A 422 0.42 -20.68 30.70
CA GLY A 422 0.17 -22.11 30.47
C GLY A 422 -1.29 -22.55 30.67
N ASP A 423 -2.23 -21.61 30.78
CA ASP A 423 -3.66 -21.90 30.93
C ASP A 423 -4.33 -22.04 29.56
N PHE A 424 -4.17 -23.23 28.96
CA PHE A 424 -4.75 -23.53 27.64
C PHE A 424 -6.27 -23.73 27.67
N GLY A 425 -6.90 -23.73 28.85
CA GLY A 425 -8.35 -23.63 28.98
C GLY A 425 -8.81 -22.22 28.60
N ARG A 426 -8.29 -21.23 29.31
CA ARG A 426 -8.57 -19.81 29.09
C ARG A 426 -8.05 -19.29 27.74
N PHE A 427 -6.95 -19.86 27.24
CA PHE A 427 -6.47 -19.59 25.88
C PHE A 427 -7.54 -19.89 24.82
N ARG A 428 -8.19 -21.07 24.93
CA ARG A 428 -9.23 -21.49 23.98
C ARG A 428 -10.53 -20.70 24.17
N GLU A 429 -10.85 -20.31 25.40
CA GLU A 429 -11.96 -19.41 25.71
C GLU A 429 -11.78 -18.05 25.01
N ALA A 430 -10.62 -17.40 25.17
CA ALA A 430 -10.31 -16.15 24.49
C ALA A 430 -10.33 -16.29 22.96
N GLY A 431 -9.80 -17.40 22.43
CA GLY A 431 -9.85 -17.69 20.99
C GLY A 431 -11.28 -17.89 20.45
N ALA A 432 -12.18 -18.46 21.26
CA ALA A 432 -13.60 -18.60 20.90
C ALA A 432 -14.31 -17.25 20.85
N GLU A 433 -14.03 -16.35 21.79
CA GLU A 433 -14.56 -14.99 21.78
C GLU A 433 -14.04 -14.17 20.59
N MET A 434 -12.76 -14.29 20.25
CA MET A 434 -12.21 -13.67 19.03
C MET A 434 -12.93 -14.17 17.76
N LYS A 435 -13.19 -15.48 17.66
CA LYS A 435 -13.96 -16.08 16.55
C LYS A 435 -15.39 -15.54 16.51
N ARG A 436 -16.03 -15.33 17.67
CA ARG A 436 -17.38 -14.76 17.78
C ARG A 436 -17.42 -13.32 17.28
N ILE A 437 -16.39 -12.52 17.59
CA ILE A 437 -16.31 -11.11 17.17
C ILE A 437 -16.00 -11.00 15.67
N SER A 438 -15.03 -11.76 15.16
CA SER A 438 -14.57 -11.64 13.76
C SER A 438 -15.43 -12.41 12.76
N GLY A 439 -16.25 -13.36 13.22
CA GLY A 439 -17.01 -14.29 12.37
C GLY A 439 -16.14 -15.27 11.57
N THR A 440 -14.82 -15.29 11.78
CA THR A 440 -13.87 -16.12 11.03
C THR A 440 -13.03 -16.99 11.95
N GLU A 441 -12.66 -18.18 11.45
CA GLU A 441 -11.76 -19.05 12.22
C GLU A 441 -10.37 -18.44 12.29
N PHE A 442 -9.85 -18.36 13.52
CA PHE A 442 -8.47 -17.98 13.75
C PHE A 442 -7.55 -19.15 13.36
N ARG A 443 -7.24 -19.24 12.05
CA ARG A 443 -6.47 -20.36 11.45
C ARG A 443 -5.11 -20.59 12.11
N ALA A 444 -4.51 -19.53 12.63
CA ALA A 444 -3.22 -19.57 13.30
C ALA A 444 -3.28 -19.99 14.77
N LEU A 445 -4.47 -20.15 15.38
CA LEU A 445 -4.61 -20.44 16.82
C LEU A 445 -3.78 -21.65 17.25
N LYS A 446 -3.82 -22.73 16.47
CA LYS A 446 -3.06 -23.96 16.76
C LYS A 446 -1.55 -23.76 16.68
N GLN A 447 -1.08 -22.93 15.73
CA GLN A 447 0.35 -22.63 15.58
C GLN A 447 0.84 -21.76 16.74
N VAL A 448 0.04 -20.77 17.14
CA VAL A 448 0.30 -19.94 18.32
C VAL A 448 0.31 -20.78 19.58
N GLU A 449 -0.68 -21.68 19.76
CA GLU A 449 -0.71 -22.61 20.89
C GLU A 449 0.54 -23.48 20.95
N ALA A 450 0.94 -24.08 19.82
CA ALA A 450 2.13 -24.91 19.73
C ALA A 450 3.40 -24.14 20.10
N PHE A 451 3.52 -22.86 19.70
CA PHE A 451 4.63 -22.00 20.12
C PHE A 451 4.72 -21.87 21.64
N PHE A 452 3.61 -21.50 22.31
CA PHE A 452 3.61 -21.32 23.77
C PHE A 452 3.82 -22.64 24.54
N ARG A 453 3.46 -23.78 23.96
CA ARG A 453 3.78 -25.12 24.50
C ARG A 453 5.24 -25.52 24.32
N GLY A 454 6.01 -24.82 23.49
CA GLY A 454 7.35 -25.25 23.06
C GLY A 454 7.33 -26.40 22.05
N GLU A 455 6.18 -26.68 21.43
CA GLU A 455 5.95 -27.73 20.43
C GLU A 455 5.97 -27.18 18.99
N GLY A 456 6.18 -25.88 18.81
CA GLY A 456 6.16 -25.20 17.53
C GLY A 456 7.37 -25.53 16.64
N ALA A 457 7.18 -25.43 15.32
CA ALA A 457 8.25 -25.63 14.33
C ALA A 457 9.37 -24.58 14.43
N SER A 458 9.04 -23.39 14.92
CA SER A 458 9.96 -22.33 15.30
C SER A 458 9.81 -22.06 16.79
N SER A 459 10.91 -21.93 17.52
CA SER A 459 10.94 -21.45 18.90
C SER A 459 10.94 -19.92 19.01
N ARG A 460 10.81 -19.21 17.89
CA ARG A 460 11.02 -17.77 17.80
C ARG A 460 9.71 -17.00 17.68
N ILE A 461 9.54 -16.01 18.56
CA ILE A 461 8.31 -15.23 18.68
C ILE A 461 7.98 -14.43 17.41
N GLU A 462 8.98 -13.94 16.67
CA GLU A 462 8.80 -13.18 15.44
C GLU A 462 8.15 -13.98 14.30
N SER A 463 8.16 -15.31 14.38
CA SER A 463 7.47 -16.18 13.42
C SER A 463 5.95 -16.22 13.63
N TYR A 464 5.46 -15.85 14.82
CA TYR A 464 4.05 -16.00 15.22
C TYR A 464 3.36 -14.67 15.53
N LEU A 465 4.09 -13.63 15.97
CA LEU A 465 3.54 -12.27 16.21
C LEU A 465 2.71 -11.73 15.04
N PRO A 466 3.15 -11.86 13.77
CA PRO A 466 2.34 -11.60 12.59
C PRO A 466 0.93 -12.18 12.60
N ALA A 467 0.81 -13.43 13.04
CA ALA A 467 -0.42 -14.18 12.94
C ALA A 467 -1.40 -13.83 14.07
N MET A 468 -0.93 -13.15 15.13
CA MET A 468 -1.74 -12.77 16.30
C MET A 468 -2.44 -11.41 16.15
N GLN A 469 -2.28 -10.74 15.00
CA GLN A 469 -2.79 -9.38 14.81
C GLN A 469 -4.32 -9.30 14.65
N PRO A 470 -4.93 -8.17 15.07
CA PRO A 470 -4.33 -7.03 15.77
C PRO A 470 -4.05 -7.29 17.27
N LEU A 471 -2.84 -6.93 17.73
CA LEU A 471 -2.44 -6.95 19.14
C LEU A 471 -2.29 -5.52 19.71
N PRO A 472 -2.57 -5.32 21.01
CA PRO A 472 -2.15 -4.09 21.69
C PRO A 472 -0.63 -3.92 21.64
N SER A 473 -0.16 -2.67 21.50
CA SER A 473 1.28 -2.34 21.47
C SER A 473 2.00 -2.84 22.72
N GLU A 474 1.43 -2.62 23.90
CA GLU A 474 2.01 -3.06 25.18
C GLU A 474 2.18 -4.58 25.26
N VAL A 475 1.19 -5.34 24.75
CA VAL A 475 1.27 -6.81 24.71
C VAL A 475 2.33 -7.26 23.72
N THR A 476 2.44 -6.58 22.57
CA THR A 476 3.50 -6.85 21.59
C THR A 476 4.88 -6.64 22.20
N LEU A 477 5.10 -5.51 22.88
CA LEU A 477 6.35 -5.21 23.56
C LEU A 477 6.64 -6.21 24.68
N ALA A 478 5.65 -6.58 25.50
CA ALA A 478 5.78 -7.59 26.54
C ALA A 478 6.16 -8.98 25.99
N LEU A 479 5.56 -9.39 24.87
CA LEU A 479 5.91 -10.65 24.19
C LEU A 479 7.34 -10.62 23.66
N LEU A 480 7.76 -9.51 23.05
CA LEU A 480 9.13 -9.32 22.58
C LEU A 480 10.13 -9.23 23.75
N GLU A 481 9.77 -8.65 24.89
CA GLU A 481 10.61 -8.65 26.10
C GLU A 481 10.83 -10.05 26.66
N ARG A 482 9.78 -10.87 26.70
CA ARG A 482 9.83 -12.18 27.31
C ARG A 482 10.42 -13.27 26.41
N TYR A 483 10.06 -13.27 25.13
CA TYR A 483 10.31 -14.39 24.23
C TYR A 483 11.31 -14.11 23.11
N TYR A 484 11.67 -12.84 22.87
CA TYR A 484 12.69 -12.56 21.85
C TYR A 484 14.06 -13.03 22.33
N GLN A 485 14.74 -13.80 21.50
CA GLN A 485 16.12 -14.19 21.70
C GLN A 485 16.96 -13.61 20.55
N PRO A 486 18.01 -12.82 20.83
CA PRO A 486 18.85 -12.27 19.79
C PRO A 486 19.41 -13.39 18.91
N ARG A 487 19.42 -13.18 17.59
CA ARG A 487 20.03 -14.15 16.68
C ARG A 487 21.53 -14.21 17.03
N PRO A 488 22.09 -15.39 17.35
CA PRO A 488 23.53 -15.49 17.53
C PRO A 488 24.20 -15.01 16.23
N PRO A 489 25.30 -14.24 16.32
CA PRO A 489 26.04 -13.84 15.13
C PRO A 489 26.35 -15.09 14.34
N ALA A 490 26.14 -15.06 13.02
CA ALA A 490 26.44 -16.18 12.16
C ALA A 490 27.90 -16.56 12.41
N SER A 491 28.14 -17.63 13.16
CA SER A 491 29.48 -18.13 13.40
C SER A 491 30.07 -18.34 12.03
N VAL A 492 31.21 -17.68 11.76
CA VAL A 492 32.03 -17.94 10.58
C VAL A 492 32.19 -19.44 10.53
N ALA A 493 31.43 -20.08 9.64
CA ALA A 493 31.56 -21.50 9.40
C ALA A 493 33.00 -21.68 8.97
N LYS A 494 33.83 -22.23 9.86
CA LYS A 494 35.10 -22.81 9.46
C LYS A 494 34.72 -23.84 8.39
N GLN A 495 34.94 -23.47 7.13
CA GLN A 495 34.89 -24.40 6.03
C GLN A 495 35.90 -25.52 6.36
N PRO A 496 35.51 -26.79 6.22
CA PRO A 496 36.43 -27.91 6.38
C PRO A 496 37.56 -27.86 5.36
#